data_AF-A0A2S2NYH1-F1
#
_entry.id   AF-A0A2S2NYH1-F1
#
_cell.length_a   1.000
_cell.length_b   1.000
_cell.length_c   1.000
_cell.angle_alpha   90.00
_cell.angle_beta   90.00
_cell.angle_gamma   90.00
#
_symmetry.space_group_name_H-M   'P 1'
#
loop_
_entity.id
_entity.type
_entity.pdbx_description
1 polymer ?
#
loop_
_entity_poly.entity_id
_entity_poly.type
_entity_poly.pdbx_seq_one_letter_code
_entity_poly.pdbx_strand_id
1 'polypeptide(L)'
;VVDSVLNNESASGVAVIRPPGHHAELDIACGFCIFNSVAIAASYALNKYGLKRYVLLNILLIRHYLLITNLDKHLIRILILDWDIHFGNGTMRAFSSDPRVLYISIHRYQNAKFFPCSEEGSHKVIGSGSGEGYTINIPWNKVSTYNSN
;
A
#
# COMPACT_ATOMS: atom_id res chain seq x y z
N VAL A 1 3.02 -5.70 -14.83
CA VAL A 1 3.37 -4.29 -14.50
C VAL A 1 4.47 -4.22 -13.47
N VAL A 2 4.27 -4.69 -12.23
CA VAL A 2 5.28 -4.61 -11.15
C VAL A 2 6.65 -5.17 -11.57
N ASP A 3 6.71 -6.40 -12.07
CA ASP A 3 7.98 -7.02 -12.48
C ASP A 3 8.71 -6.21 -13.56
N SER A 4 7.99 -5.77 -14.60
CA SER A 4 8.57 -5.01 -15.70
C SER A 4 9.20 -3.69 -15.23
N VAL A 5 8.55 -3.00 -14.27
CA VAL A 5 9.09 -1.78 -13.68
C VAL A 5 10.28 -2.08 -12.77
N LEU A 6 10.16 -3.06 -11.87
CA LEU A 6 11.22 -3.38 -10.89
C LEU A 6 12.45 -4.09 -11.51
N ASN A 7 12.31 -4.69 -12.69
CA ASN A 7 13.41 -5.29 -13.44
C ASN A 7 14.07 -4.32 -14.44
N ASN A 8 13.69 -3.04 -14.46
CA ASN A 8 14.16 -2.05 -15.44
C ASN A 8 13.83 -2.39 -16.90
N GLU A 9 12.79 -3.19 -17.15
CA GLU A 9 12.27 -3.42 -18.51
C GLU A 9 11.39 -2.25 -18.97
N SER A 10 10.84 -1.47 -18.03
CA SER A 10 10.05 -0.27 -18.30
C SER A 10 10.23 0.74 -17.18
N ALA A 11 10.20 2.04 -17.51
CA ALA A 11 10.33 3.10 -16.51
C ALA A 11 9.06 3.25 -15.64
N SER A 12 7.89 2.89 -16.18
CA SER A 12 6.59 2.95 -15.50
C SER A 12 5.59 2.00 -16.18
N GLY A 13 4.40 1.85 -15.62
CA GLY A 13 3.34 1.07 -16.26
C GLY A 13 1.95 1.34 -15.67
N VAL A 14 0.92 1.05 -16.46
CA VAL A 14 -0.49 1.20 -16.10
C VAL A 14 -1.18 -0.13 -16.30
N ALA A 15 -2.03 -0.53 -15.34
CA ALA A 15 -2.87 -1.70 -15.45
C ALA A 15 -4.33 -1.27 -15.63
N VAL A 16 -4.94 -1.57 -16.78
CA VAL A 16 -6.36 -1.32 -17.03
C VAL A 16 -7.13 -2.59 -16.66
N ILE A 17 -7.64 -2.64 -15.44
CA ILE A 17 -8.23 -3.86 -14.86
C ILE A 17 -9.62 -3.62 -14.29
N ARG A 18 -10.41 -4.69 -14.26
CA ARG A 18 -11.68 -4.80 -13.53
C ARG A 18 -11.85 -6.22 -12.99
N PRO A 19 -12.53 -6.44 -11.85
CA PRO A 19 -13.10 -5.44 -10.92
C PRO A 19 -12.03 -4.56 -10.22
N PRO A 20 -12.42 -3.46 -9.54
CA PRO A 20 -11.49 -2.68 -8.71
C PRO A 20 -11.02 -3.49 -7.48
N GLY A 21 -10.15 -2.90 -6.64
CA GLY A 21 -9.52 -3.61 -5.52
C GLY A 21 -9.46 -2.92 -4.16
N HIS A 22 -9.44 -1.59 -4.08
CA HIS A 22 -9.00 -0.90 -2.86
C HIS A 22 -9.92 -1.01 -1.63
N HIS A 23 -11.16 -1.48 -1.80
CA HIS A 23 -12.09 -1.78 -0.70
C HIS A 23 -12.05 -3.25 -0.25
N ALA A 24 -11.44 -4.14 -1.03
CA ALA A 24 -11.39 -5.56 -0.70
C ALA A 24 -10.49 -5.78 0.53
N GLU A 25 -11.03 -6.49 1.51
CA GLU A 25 -10.36 -6.83 2.76
C GLU A 25 -9.81 -8.27 2.72
N LEU A 26 -9.32 -8.77 3.86
CA LEU A 26 -8.71 -10.10 3.94
C LEU A 26 -9.71 -11.22 3.61
N ASP A 27 -10.93 -11.09 4.09
CA ASP A 27 -11.99 -12.11 4.04
C ASP A 27 -13.33 -11.59 3.50
N ILE A 28 -13.37 -10.32 3.05
CA ILE A 28 -14.61 -9.65 2.63
C ILE A 28 -14.41 -8.88 1.32
N ALA A 29 -15.30 -9.13 0.35
CA ALA A 29 -15.48 -8.28 -0.83
C ALA A 29 -16.37 -7.06 -0.48
N CYS A 30 -16.02 -5.87 -0.97
CA CYS A 30 -16.72 -4.63 -0.65
C CYS A 30 -16.57 -3.61 -1.79
N GLY A 31 -17.57 -2.75 -2.04
CA GLY A 31 -17.45 -1.64 -2.99
C GLY A 31 -17.01 -2.06 -4.39
N PHE A 32 -17.64 -3.10 -4.94
CA PHE A 32 -17.27 -3.76 -6.22
C PHE A 32 -15.89 -4.43 -6.25
N CYS A 33 -15.12 -4.40 -5.16
CA CYS A 33 -13.80 -4.98 -5.06
C CYS A 33 -13.87 -6.43 -4.58
N ILE A 34 -13.22 -7.35 -5.33
CA ILE A 34 -13.12 -8.76 -4.97
C ILE A 34 -11.75 -9.08 -4.39
N PHE A 35 -10.68 -8.66 -5.08
CA PHE A 35 -9.30 -8.82 -4.63
C PHE A 35 -8.58 -7.47 -4.65
N ASN A 36 -7.82 -7.18 -3.60
CA ASN A 36 -7.09 -5.92 -3.50
C ASN A 36 -5.82 -5.95 -4.36
N SER A 37 -5.97 -5.66 -5.65
CA SER A 37 -4.88 -5.69 -6.63
C SER A 37 -3.68 -4.81 -6.24
N VAL A 38 -3.94 -3.65 -5.61
CA VAL A 38 -2.89 -2.73 -5.15
C VAL A 38 -2.13 -3.31 -3.97
N ALA A 39 -2.86 -3.83 -2.97
CA ALA A 39 -2.22 -4.47 -1.82
C ALA A 39 -1.45 -5.74 -2.22
N ILE A 40 -2.01 -6.57 -3.10
CA ILE A 40 -1.32 -7.75 -3.63
C ILE A 40 -0.04 -7.33 -4.36
N ALA A 41 -0.08 -6.29 -5.19
CA ALA A 41 1.09 -5.78 -5.90
C ALA A 41 2.18 -5.28 -4.94
N ALA A 42 1.81 -4.53 -3.91
CA ALA A 42 2.74 -4.03 -2.90
C ALA A 42 3.36 -5.17 -2.07
N SER A 43 2.55 -6.09 -1.56
CA SER A 43 3.03 -7.28 -0.84
C SER A 43 3.92 -8.15 -1.72
N TYR A 44 3.57 -8.32 -3.01
CA TYR A 44 4.40 -9.04 -3.98
C TYR A 44 5.76 -8.37 -4.18
N ALA A 45 5.79 -7.05 -4.34
CA ALA A 45 7.03 -6.29 -4.47
C ALA A 45 7.91 -6.42 -3.20
N LEU A 46 7.33 -6.29 -2.01
CA LEU A 46 8.04 -6.46 -0.74
C LEU A 46 8.61 -7.88 -0.59
N ASN A 47 7.83 -8.91 -0.92
CA ASN A 47 8.24 -10.30 -0.75
C ASN A 47 9.29 -10.73 -1.77
N LYS A 48 9.12 -10.37 -3.05
CA LYS A 48 10.02 -10.80 -4.12
C LYS A 48 11.29 -9.96 -4.22
N TYR A 49 11.17 -8.65 -4.00
CA TYR A 49 12.26 -7.69 -4.22
C TYR A 49 12.74 -7.02 -2.93
N GLY A 50 11.89 -6.89 -1.90
CA GLY A 50 12.22 -6.21 -0.64
C GLY A 50 13.14 -7.01 0.30
N LEU A 51 13.38 -8.29 0.02
CA LEU A 51 14.31 -9.14 0.75
C LEU A 51 15.21 -9.95 -0.20
N LYS A 52 16.15 -9.30 -0.89
CA LYS A 52 17.38 -10.05 -1.21
C LYS A 52 18.27 -10.07 0.02
N ARG A 53 18.32 -11.24 0.70
CA ARG A 53 19.37 -11.77 1.64
C ARG A 53 19.02 -11.43 3.12
N TYR A 54 18.87 -12.33 4.10
CA TYR A 54 19.41 -13.67 4.35
C TYR A 54 18.35 -14.55 5.07
N VAL A 55 17.98 -15.68 4.48
CA VAL A 55 17.83 -16.92 5.25
C VAL A 55 19.05 -17.74 4.89
N LEU A 56 20.24 -17.33 5.37
CA LEU A 56 21.25 -18.35 5.65
C LEU A 56 20.87 -18.89 7.02
N LEU A 57 20.20 -20.04 6.96
CA LEU A 57 20.15 -21.07 7.97
C LEU A 57 21.37 -21.00 8.91
N ASN A 58 21.21 -20.50 10.13
CA ASN A 58 22.18 -20.74 11.20
C ASN A 58 21.93 -22.13 11.80
N ILE A 59 22.09 -23.15 10.95
CA ILE A 59 22.47 -24.50 11.37
C ILE A 59 23.74 -24.82 10.58
N LEU A 60 24.84 -24.89 11.33
CA LEU A 60 26.17 -25.42 11.00
C LEU A 60 27.11 -24.59 10.09
N LEU A 61 28.15 -24.08 10.74
CA LEU A 61 29.59 -24.27 10.45
C LEU A 61 30.10 -23.90 9.03
N ILE A 62 30.98 -22.91 8.95
CA ILE A 62 32.43 -23.04 8.66
C ILE A 62 33.03 -21.64 8.44
N ARG A 63 34.21 -21.47 9.02
CA ARG A 63 35.05 -20.27 9.00
C ARG A 63 35.62 -19.98 7.61
N HIS A 64 35.94 -18.69 7.45
CA HIS A 64 36.95 -18.11 6.57
C HIS A 64 36.69 -18.11 5.05
N TYR A 65 36.92 -16.91 4.51
CA TYR A 65 37.10 -16.59 3.09
C TYR A 65 35.85 -16.78 2.22
N LEU A 66 35.14 -15.69 1.97
CA LEU A 66 35.24 -14.99 0.68
C LEU A 66 34.37 -13.74 0.73
N LEU A 67 34.93 -12.63 0.26
CA LEU A 67 34.21 -11.46 -0.24
C LEU A 67 32.87 -11.84 -0.88
N ILE A 68 31.76 -11.50 -0.22
CA ILE A 68 30.54 -11.19 -0.98
C ILE A 68 30.42 -9.67 -0.98
N THR A 69 31.16 -9.09 -1.90
CA THR A 69 30.98 -7.77 -2.48
C THR A 69 29.50 -7.39 -2.64
N ASN A 70 29.22 -6.10 -2.48
CA ASN A 70 27.93 -5.41 -2.62
C ASN A 70 26.90 -5.67 -1.50
N LEU A 71 27.05 -4.83 -0.47
CA LEU A 71 26.11 -4.58 0.63
C LEU A 71 25.07 -3.49 0.29
N ASP A 72 24.90 -3.11 -0.98
CA ASP A 72 23.83 -2.19 -1.38
C ASP A 72 22.51 -2.94 -1.59
N LYS A 73 21.90 -3.36 -0.48
CA LYS A 73 20.49 -3.74 -0.51
C LYS A 73 19.67 -2.49 -0.34
N HIS A 74 19.06 -2.02 -1.42
CA HIS A 74 17.99 -1.05 -1.29
C HIS A 74 16.80 -1.72 -0.60
N LEU A 75 16.54 -1.33 0.66
CA LEU A 75 15.28 -1.62 1.32
C LEU A 75 14.16 -0.99 0.49
N ILE A 76 13.27 -1.82 -0.07
CA ILE A 76 12.13 -1.32 -0.83
C ILE A 76 11.13 -0.72 0.15
N ARG A 77 10.89 0.58 -0.01
CA ARG A 77 9.77 1.30 0.60
C ARG A 77 8.76 1.61 -0.49
N ILE A 78 7.49 1.43 -0.20
CA ILE A 78 6.40 1.61 -1.16
C ILE A 78 5.54 2.78 -0.71
N LEU A 79 5.20 3.65 -1.66
CA LEU A 79 4.14 4.64 -1.50
C LEU A 79 2.91 4.15 -2.28
N ILE A 80 1.77 4.06 -1.62
CA ILE A 80 0.47 3.89 -2.25
C ILE A 80 -0.26 5.23 -2.14
N LEU A 81 -0.51 5.87 -3.28
CA LEU A 81 -1.35 7.05 -3.40
C LEU A 81 -2.71 6.64 -3.96
N ASP A 82 -3.74 6.73 -3.12
CA ASP A 82 -5.13 6.44 -3.46
C ASP A 82 -5.89 7.76 -3.67
N TRP A 83 -6.06 8.11 -4.95
CA TRP A 83 -6.79 9.30 -5.38
C TRP A 83 -8.24 9.02 -5.80
N ASP A 84 -8.76 7.81 -5.53
CA ASP A 84 -10.16 7.50 -5.78
C ASP A 84 -11.04 8.36 -4.85
N ILE A 85 -12.24 8.71 -5.30
CA ILE A 85 -13.14 9.54 -4.49
C ILE A 85 -13.60 8.83 -3.20
N HIS A 86 -13.51 7.50 -3.15
CA HIS A 86 -13.83 6.70 -1.97
C HIS A 86 -12.57 6.33 -1.19
N PHE A 87 -12.72 6.24 0.12
CA PHE A 87 -11.66 5.78 1.01
C PHE A 87 -11.37 4.28 0.82
N GLY A 88 -10.15 3.93 0.41
CA GLY A 88 -9.69 2.55 0.24
C GLY A 88 -9.41 1.81 1.56
N ASN A 89 -10.45 1.56 2.35
CA ASN A 89 -10.38 0.90 3.67
C ASN A 89 -9.59 -0.42 3.63
N GLY A 90 -9.79 -1.25 2.60
CA GLY A 90 -9.10 -2.53 2.47
C GLY A 90 -7.60 -2.34 2.29
N THR A 91 -7.18 -1.38 1.46
CA THR A 91 -5.76 -1.09 1.23
C THR A 91 -5.10 -0.50 2.48
N MET A 92 -5.77 0.43 3.16
CA MET A 92 -5.27 0.98 4.43
C MET A 92 -5.05 -0.12 5.46
N ARG A 93 -6.07 -0.97 5.71
CA ARG A 93 -5.99 -2.05 6.71
C ARG A 93 -4.89 -3.05 6.39
N ALA A 94 -4.66 -3.36 5.11
CA ALA A 94 -3.61 -4.30 4.70
C ALA A 94 -2.20 -3.88 5.15
N PHE A 95 -1.95 -2.59 5.35
CA PHE A 95 -0.63 -2.06 5.71
C PHE A 95 -0.62 -1.16 6.95
N SER A 96 -1.71 -1.13 7.72
CA SER A 96 -1.87 -0.19 8.84
C SER A 96 -0.77 -0.32 9.92
N SER A 97 -0.08 -1.45 9.99
CA SER A 97 1.01 -1.72 10.92
C SER A 97 2.40 -1.86 10.28
N ASP A 98 2.50 -1.71 8.94
CA ASP A 98 3.74 -1.96 8.20
C ASP A 98 4.45 -0.64 7.80
N PRO A 99 5.57 -0.25 8.46
CA PRO A 99 6.29 0.98 8.14
C PRO A 99 7.01 0.96 6.79
N ARG A 100 6.99 -0.17 6.05
CA ARG A 100 7.56 -0.25 4.71
C ARG A 100 6.62 0.33 3.66
N VAL A 101 5.35 0.53 3.98
CA VAL A 101 4.33 1.04 3.07
C VAL A 101 3.70 2.31 3.64
N LEU A 102 3.89 3.43 2.95
CA LEU A 102 3.16 4.67 3.22
C LEU A 102 1.87 4.65 2.40
N TYR A 103 0.72 4.67 3.06
CA TYR A 103 -0.60 4.80 2.43
C TYR A 103 -1.10 6.25 2.56
N ILE A 104 -1.43 6.87 1.44
CA ILE A 104 -2.05 8.20 1.38
C ILE A 104 -3.37 8.07 0.64
N SER A 105 -4.45 8.57 1.22
CA SER A 105 -5.76 8.61 0.56
C SER A 105 -6.38 10.00 0.61
N ILE A 106 -6.88 10.46 -0.54
CA ILE A 106 -7.67 11.69 -0.66
C ILE A 106 -9.07 11.27 -1.09
N HIS A 107 -10.07 11.48 -0.24
CA HIS A 107 -11.39 10.94 -0.47
C HIS A 107 -12.50 11.84 0.08
N ARG A 108 -13.69 11.70 -0.49
CA ARG A 108 -14.90 12.31 0.07
C ARG A 108 -15.27 11.56 1.35
N TYR A 109 -15.53 12.31 2.42
CA TYR A 109 -15.75 11.74 3.75
C TYR A 109 -17.09 12.18 4.35
N GLN A 110 -17.37 13.49 4.31
CA GLN A 110 -18.58 14.08 4.89
C GLN A 110 -18.85 13.63 6.34
N ASN A 111 -17.81 13.59 7.18
CA ASN A 111 -17.85 13.08 8.55
C ASN A 111 -18.42 11.64 8.60
N ALA A 112 -17.76 10.71 7.88
CA ALA A 112 -18.13 9.30 7.75
C ALA A 112 -19.54 9.04 7.18
N LYS A 113 -20.15 9.99 6.47
CA LYS A 113 -21.46 9.80 5.81
C LYS A 113 -21.35 9.39 4.35
N PHE A 114 -20.19 9.55 3.74
CA PHE A 114 -19.93 9.09 2.38
C PHE A 114 -19.33 7.68 2.41
N PHE A 115 -19.70 6.85 1.44
CA PHE A 115 -19.21 5.47 1.34
C PHE A 115 -17.66 5.43 1.44
N PRO A 116 -17.07 4.52 2.26
CA PRO A 116 -17.67 3.36 2.92
C PRO A 116 -18.29 3.63 4.30
N CYS A 117 -18.53 4.90 4.66
CA CYS A 117 -19.14 5.29 5.94
C CYS A 117 -18.38 4.81 7.18
N SER A 118 -17.05 4.76 7.12
CA SER A 118 -16.18 4.34 8.23
C SER A 118 -15.45 5.53 8.83
N GLU A 119 -15.37 5.60 10.15
CA GLU A 119 -14.55 6.60 10.87
C GLU A 119 -13.04 6.46 10.58
N GLU A 120 -12.61 5.32 10.01
CA GLU A 120 -11.22 5.10 9.64
C GLU A 120 -10.74 6.00 8.50
N GLY A 121 -11.66 6.55 7.69
CA GLY A 121 -11.33 7.57 6.69
C GLY A 121 -10.97 8.94 7.31
N SER A 122 -11.11 9.09 8.63
CA SER A 122 -10.72 10.32 9.31
C SER A 122 -9.21 10.56 9.25
N HIS A 123 -8.82 11.84 9.19
CA HIS A 123 -7.44 12.30 9.32
C HIS A 123 -6.80 11.93 10.68
N LYS A 124 -7.61 11.50 11.65
CA LYS A 124 -7.14 11.03 12.96
C LYS A 124 -6.54 9.62 12.92
N VAL A 125 -6.85 8.85 11.88
CA VAL A 125 -6.30 7.50 11.72
C VAL A 125 -4.97 7.60 11.00
N ILE A 126 -3.91 7.18 11.69
CA ILE A 126 -2.51 7.38 11.26
C ILE A 126 -1.72 6.06 11.14
N GLY A 127 -2.40 4.92 11.23
CA GLY A 127 -1.78 3.60 11.32
C GLY A 127 -1.75 3.09 12.76
N SER A 128 -0.98 2.04 13.01
CA SER A 128 -0.93 1.35 14.29
C SER A 128 0.42 0.68 14.51
N GLY A 129 0.84 0.49 15.76
CA GLY A 129 2.09 -0.20 16.09
C GLY A 129 3.29 0.40 15.37
N SER A 130 4.08 -0.43 14.68
CA SER A 130 5.24 0.05 13.90
C SER A 130 4.88 0.91 12.69
N GLY A 131 3.63 0.85 12.21
CA GLY A 131 3.13 1.61 11.06
C GLY A 131 2.49 2.96 11.43
N GLU A 132 2.55 3.38 12.70
CA GLU A 132 2.06 4.69 13.11
C GLU A 132 2.80 5.81 12.37
N GLY A 133 2.05 6.74 11.78
CA GLY A 133 2.56 7.80 10.89
C GLY A 133 2.67 7.40 9.41
N TYR A 134 2.39 6.14 9.07
CA TYR A 134 2.44 5.63 7.69
C TYR A 134 1.07 5.49 7.02
N THR A 135 0.02 6.01 7.64
CA THR A 135 -1.30 6.24 7.02
C THR A 135 -1.62 7.73 7.07
N ILE A 136 -1.96 8.31 5.93
CA ILE A 136 -2.34 9.72 5.81
C ILE A 136 -3.68 9.79 5.09
N ASN A 137 -4.73 10.14 5.83
CA ASN A 137 -6.07 10.37 5.27
C ASN A 137 -6.32 11.87 5.11
N ILE A 138 -6.78 12.27 3.92
CA ILE A 138 -7.17 13.64 3.57
C ILE A 138 -8.69 13.64 3.27
N PRO A 139 -9.54 13.71 4.31
CA PRO A 139 -10.99 13.61 4.16
C PRO A 139 -11.64 14.94 3.73
N TRP A 140 -12.37 14.93 2.61
CA TRP A 140 -13.19 16.06 2.19
C TRP A 140 -14.58 16.02 2.84
N ASN A 141 -14.85 17.00 3.70
CA ASN A 141 -16.11 17.09 4.45
C ASN A 141 -17.20 17.94 3.80
N LYS A 142 -16.84 18.71 2.77
CA LYS A 142 -17.79 19.51 1.99
C LYS A 142 -17.74 19.05 0.54
N VAL A 143 -18.91 19.00 -0.08
CA VAL A 143 -18.98 18.90 -1.54
C VAL A 143 -18.81 20.32 -2.06
N SER A 144 -18.01 20.49 -3.12
CA SER A 144 -17.99 21.75 -3.86
C SER A 144 -19.42 22.05 -4.34
N THR A 145 -20.03 23.09 -3.80
CA THR A 145 -21.15 23.75 -4.48
C THR A 145 -20.53 24.58 -5.59
N TYR A 146 -20.41 24.03 -6.79
CA TYR A 146 -20.19 24.84 -7.99
C TYR A 146 -21.44 25.67 -8.25
N ASN A 147 -21.58 26.76 -7.48
CA ASN A 147 -22.39 27.93 -7.80
C ASN A 147 -21.46 29.14 -7.67
N SER A 148 -20.47 29.21 -8.55
CA SER A 148 -19.89 30.49 -8.95
C SER A 148 -20.58 30.86 -10.26
N ASN A 149 -21.47 31.85 -10.18
CA ASN A 149 -21.97 32.60 -11.34
C ASN A 149 -20.81 33.15 -12.17
#